data_AF-A0AAN9BHI6-F1
#
_entry.id   AF-A0AAN9BHI6-F1
#
_cell.length_a   1.000
_cell.length_b   1.000
_cell.length_c   1.000
_cell.angle_alpha   90.00
_cell.angle_beta   90.00
_cell.angle_gamma   90.00
#
_symmetry.space_group_name_H-M   'P 1'
#
loop_
_entity.id
_entity.type
_entity.pdbx_description
1 polymer ?
#
loop_
_entity_poly.entity_id
_entity_poly.type
_entity_poly.pdbx_seq_one_letter_code
_entity_poly.pdbx_strand_id
1 'polypeptide(L)'
;MTTKAREMVVMAVTMVMMMFLMTTNASEGPSVHHHLKKRALCNGPRNNDPVKVCVKTNGYGVITAYGTVSQVYVRIQGTKCITTWLSLDNKHSYHFEQSTYVCINYYIPAIGTPVVFQVKVDPNTDHWYPKYFTVQFNQHCWTFYFDRWIYSSLPRTMTNPRHSMTGKCSTT
;
A
#
# COMPACT_ATOMS: atom_id res chain seq x y z
N MET A 1 18.20 -54.32 32.38
CA MET A 1 19.27 -53.50 31.75
C MET A 1 18.55 -52.54 30.79
N THR A 2 18.56 -51.21 30.86
CA THR A 2 19.27 -50.20 31.66
C THR A 2 18.42 -48.91 31.61
N THR A 3 17.70 -48.62 32.69
CA THR A 3 17.02 -47.35 32.92
C THR A 3 18.01 -46.43 33.65
N LYS A 4 18.85 -45.66 32.93
CA LYS A 4 19.74 -44.62 33.53
C LYS A 4 20.54 -43.84 32.46
N ALA A 5 19.85 -43.06 31.63
CA ALA A 5 20.54 -42.15 30.69
C ALA A 5 19.72 -40.90 30.32
N ARG A 6 18.94 -40.35 31.26
CA ARG A 6 18.18 -39.11 31.05
C ARG A 6 18.16 -38.20 32.28
N GLU A 7 19.31 -38.09 32.96
CA GLU A 7 19.50 -37.11 34.04
C GLU A 7 20.95 -36.64 34.00
N MET A 8 21.33 -35.83 33.01
CA MET A 8 22.58 -35.05 33.00
C MET A 8 22.63 -34.02 31.84
N VAL A 9 21.49 -33.41 31.51
CA VAL A 9 21.44 -32.18 30.68
C VAL A 9 20.57 -31.15 31.40
N VAL A 10 20.83 -31.01 32.69
CA VAL A 10 20.38 -29.90 33.53
C VAL A 10 21.66 -29.50 34.26
N MET A 11 22.02 -28.21 34.27
CA MET A 11 23.27 -27.62 34.80
C MET A 11 24.42 -27.45 33.79
N ALA A 12 24.26 -26.58 32.77
CA ALA A 12 25.41 -25.90 32.16
C ALA A 12 25.03 -24.67 31.29
N VAL A 13 23.98 -23.90 31.60
CA VAL A 13 23.77 -22.59 30.95
C VAL A 13 23.10 -21.63 31.95
N THR A 14 23.82 -21.28 33.02
CA THR A 14 23.31 -20.33 34.04
C THR A 14 24.39 -19.40 34.59
N MET A 15 25.52 -19.23 33.88
CA MET A 15 26.61 -18.36 34.35
C MET A 15 27.41 -17.73 33.20
N VAL A 16 26.79 -16.96 32.30
CA VAL A 16 27.43 -15.79 31.64
C VAL A 16 26.31 -14.91 31.06
N MET A 17 25.59 -14.17 31.90
CA MET A 17 24.73 -13.07 31.40
C MET A 17 24.54 -11.99 32.46
N MET A 18 25.61 -11.68 33.19
CA MET A 18 25.75 -10.43 33.93
C MET A 18 26.84 -9.62 33.22
N MET A 19 26.60 -8.32 33.08
CA MET A 19 27.38 -7.32 32.32
C MET A 19 26.96 -7.18 30.86
N PHE A 20 25.97 -6.31 30.62
CA PHE A 20 26.11 -5.10 29.81
C PHE A 20 24.76 -4.35 29.83
N LEU A 21 24.43 -3.76 30.99
CA LEU A 21 23.46 -2.66 31.05
C LEU A 21 24.21 -1.39 30.65
N MET A 22 24.41 -1.19 29.34
CA MET A 22 24.71 0.13 28.80
C MET A 22 23.38 0.85 28.58
N THR A 23 23.04 1.72 29.52
CA THR A 23 21.97 2.71 29.37
C THR A 23 22.37 3.67 28.25
N THR A 24 21.92 3.40 27.03
CA THR A 24 21.92 4.40 25.98
C THR A 24 20.87 5.43 26.32
N ASN A 25 21.30 6.60 26.79
CA ASN A 25 20.47 7.80 26.77
C ASN A 25 20.16 8.11 25.31
N ALA A 26 19.04 7.58 24.81
CA ALA A 26 18.47 8.00 23.55
C ALA A 26 18.04 9.46 23.75
N SER A 27 18.92 10.38 23.35
CA SER A 27 18.58 11.78 23.15
C SER A 27 17.37 11.81 22.23
N GLU A 28 16.22 12.16 22.78
CA GLU A 28 15.00 12.43 22.03
C GLU A 28 15.32 13.58 21.07
N GLY A 29 15.64 13.22 19.83
CA GLY A 29 15.82 14.19 18.76
C GLY A 29 14.54 15.03 18.61
N PRO A 30 14.66 16.27 18.10
CA PRO A 30 13.53 17.16 17.98
C PRO A 30 12.38 16.48 17.24
N SER A 31 11.25 16.31 17.94
CA SER A 31 10.01 15.81 17.36
C SER A 31 9.55 16.82 16.31
N VAL A 32 9.86 16.54 15.04
CA VAL A 32 9.39 17.33 13.90
C VAL A 32 7.91 17.01 13.71
N HIS A 33 7.07 17.72 14.45
CA HIS A 33 5.63 17.75 14.19
C HIS A 33 5.39 18.45 12.84
N HIS A 34 5.45 17.68 11.76
CA HIS A 34 4.95 18.11 10.47
C HIS A 34 3.45 18.38 10.62
N HIS A 35 3.08 19.64 10.84
CA HIS A 35 1.72 20.13 10.70
C HIS A 35 1.24 19.80 9.28
N LEU A 36 0.58 18.65 9.13
CA LEU A 36 -0.15 18.29 7.94
C LEU A 36 -1.34 19.26 7.86
N LYS A 37 -1.12 20.41 7.21
CA LYS A 37 -2.21 21.31 6.82
C LYS A 37 -3.27 20.46 6.14
N LYS A 38 -4.49 20.43 6.70
CA LYS A 38 -5.65 19.77 6.09
C LYS A 38 -5.79 20.29 4.65
N ARG A 39 -5.41 19.47 3.66
CA ARG A 39 -5.58 19.83 2.25
C ARG A 39 -7.06 19.75 1.90
N ALA A 40 -7.55 20.73 1.14
CA ALA A 40 -8.92 20.74 0.69
C ALA A 40 -9.21 19.54 -0.23
N LEU A 41 -10.42 19.00 -0.12
CA LEU A 41 -10.99 18.14 -1.16
C LEU A 41 -11.09 18.94 -2.46
N CYS A 42 -10.94 18.28 -3.60
CA CYS A 42 -11.08 18.92 -4.90
C CYS A 42 -12.55 19.38 -5.11
N ASN A 43 -12.88 20.60 -4.69
CA ASN A 43 -14.17 21.24 -4.94
C ASN A 43 -14.01 22.21 -6.12
N GLY A 44 -14.34 21.78 -7.33
CA GLY A 44 -14.26 22.66 -8.49
C GLY A 44 -14.87 22.07 -9.75
N PRO A 45 -15.93 22.68 -10.29
CA PRO A 45 -16.33 22.45 -11.68
C PRO A 45 -15.41 23.31 -12.56
N ARG A 46 -14.55 22.70 -13.39
CA ARG A 46 -14.26 23.21 -14.76
C ARG A 46 -13.21 22.41 -15.54
N ASN A 47 -12.20 21.82 -14.90
CA ASN A 47 -11.16 21.08 -15.62
C ASN A 47 -10.97 19.69 -15.00
N ASN A 48 -11.64 18.69 -15.56
CA ASN A 48 -11.39 17.30 -15.24
C ASN A 48 -10.33 16.76 -16.19
N ASP A 49 -9.26 16.21 -15.64
CA ASP A 49 -8.18 15.59 -16.38
C ASP A 49 -8.46 14.09 -16.52
N PRO A 50 -8.20 13.50 -17.70
CA PRO A 50 -8.28 12.06 -17.87
C PRO A 50 -7.16 11.39 -17.07
N VAL A 51 -7.54 10.46 -16.20
CA VAL A 51 -6.63 9.61 -15.43
C VAL A 51 -6.89 8.17 -15.78
N LYS A 52 -5.83 7.38 -15.97
CA LYS A 52 -5.92 5.93 -15.99
C LYS A 52 -5.25 5.37 -14.74
N VAL A 53 -6.00 4.60 -13.95
CA VAL A 53 -5.44 3.84 -12.82
C VAL A 53 -5.42 2.38 -13.23
N CYS A 54 -4.26 1.75 -13.19
CA CYS A 54 -4.17 0.30 -13.34
C CYS A 54 -3.66 -0.35 -12.05
N VAL A 55 -3.99 -1.62 -11.87
CA VAL A 55 -3.51 -2.43 -10.75
C VAL A 55 -3.07 -3.78 -11.26
N LYS A 56 -1.91 -4.24 -10.76
CA LYS A 56 -1.46 -5.62 -10.88
C LYS A 56 -1.75 -6.32 -9.57
N THR A 57 -2.64 -7.30 -9.58
CA THR A 57 -2.82 -8.22 -8.46
C THR A 57 -1.65 -9.19 -8.42
N ASN A 58 -1.17 -9.52 -7.22
CA ASN A 58 -0.10 -10.50 -7.08
C ASN A 58 -0.62 -11.91 -7.40
N GLY A 59 0.29 -12.83 -7.65
CA GLY A 59 -0.01 -14.24 -7.91
C GLY A 59 1.23 -15.12 -7.83
N TYR A 60 2.23 -14.70 -7.07
CA TYR A 60 3.48 -15.44 -6.90
C TYR A 60 3.40 -16.42 -5.73
N GLY A 61 3.76 -17.68 -5.98
CA GLY A 61 3.88 -18.73 -4.97
C GLY A 61 2.64 -19.62 -4.81
N VAL A 62 2.61 -20.40 -3.73
CA VAL A 62 1.58 -21.42 -3.46
C VAL A 62 0.30 -20.87 -2.83
N ILE A 63 0.27 -19.56 -2.51
CA ILE A 63 -0.89 -18.92 -1.91
C ILE A 63 -1.91 -18.63 -3.02
N THR A 64 -3.05 -19.32 -2.97
CA THR A 64 -4.11 -19.25 -3.99
C THR A 64 -5.11 -18.11 -3.78
N ALA A 65 -4.91 -17.26 -2.76
CA ALA A 65 -5.90 -16.29 -2.30
C ALA A 65 -5.42 -14.82 -2.40
N TYR A 66 -4.57 -14.48 -3.38
CA TYR A 66 -4.09 -13.10 -3.54
C TYR A 66 -5.12 -12.13 -4.12
N GLY A 67 -6.17 -12.66 -4.75
CA GLY A 67 -7.24 -11.86 -5.35
C GLY A 67 -8.29 -11.39 -4.35
N THR A 68 -9.23 -10.58 -4.83
CA THR A 68 -10.38 -10.12 -4.05
C THR A 68 -11.63 -10.04 -4.91
N VAL A 69 -12.78 -10.37 -4.31
CA VAL A 69 -14.11 -10.10 -4.88
C VAL A 69 -14.76 -8.86 -4.23
N SER A 70 -14.10 -8.25 -3.24
CA SER A 70 -14.53 -7.03 -2.57
C SER A 70 -14.53 -5.84 -3.51
N GLN A 71 -15.37 -4.85 -3.19
CA GLN A 71 -15.28 -3.55 -3.84
C GLN A 71 -13.98 -2.84 -3.44
N VAL A 72 -13.23 -2.35 -4.42
CA VAL A 72 -11.96 -1.65 -4.22
C VAL A 72 -12.16 -0.16 -4.44
N TYR A 73 -11.62 0.65 -3.53
CA TYR A 73 -11.66 2.10 -3.63
C TYR A 73 -10.26 2.68 -3.58
N VAL A 74 -9.99 3.67 -4.42
CA VAL A 74 -8.75 4.43 -4.42
C VAL A 74 -8.97 5.91 -4.20
N ARG A 75 -7.97 6.56 -3.62
CA ARG A 75 -7.94 8.01 -3.44
C ARG A 75 -6.55 8.51 -3.78
N ILE A 76 -6.49 9.56 -4.59
CA ILE A 76 -5.24 10.15 -5.06
C ILE A 76 -5.12 11.54 -4.45
N GLN A 77 -4.04 11.79 -3.73
CA GLN A 77 -3.67 13.11 -3.26
C GLN A 77 -2.54 13.64 -4.14
N GLY A 78 -2.85 14.67 -4.91
CA GLY A 78 -1.87 15.41 -5.69
C GLY A 78 -1.33 16.63 -4.94
N THR A 79 -0.48 17.42 -5.60
CA THR A 79 0.10 18.65 -5.04
C THR A 79 -0.94 19.74 -4.77
N LYS A 80 -2.07 19.74 -5.50
CA LYS A 80 -3.11 20.78 -5.42
C LYS A 80 -4.27 20.39 -4.50
N CYS A 81 -4.79 19.17 -4.62
CA CYS A 81 -5.96 18.72 -3.86
C CYS A 81 -5.99 17.19 -3.71
N ILE A 82 -7.01 16.69 -3.02
CA ILE A 82 -7.26 15.26 -2.78
C ILE A 82 -8.56 14.87 -3.47
N THR A 83 -8.55 13.78 -4.25
CA THR A 83 -9.78 13.25 -4.87
C THR A 83 -10.75 12.73 -3.81
N THR A 84 -12.02 12.57 -4.19
CA THR A 84 -12.92 11.68 -3.47
C THR A 84 -12.46 10.21 -3.62
N TRP A 85 -13.09 9.30 -2.89
CA TRP A 85 -12.91 7.87 -3.13
C TRP A 85 -13.50 7.49 -4.49
N LEU A 86 -12.68 6.86 -5.33
CA LEU A 86 -13.03 6.38 -6.65
C LEU A 86 -13.18 4.86 -6.59
N SER A 87 -14.31 4.34 -7.06
CA SER A 87 -14.51 2.89 -7.21
C SER A 87 -13.60 2.38 -8.32
N LEU A 88 -12.77 1.39 -8.00
CA LEU A 88 -11.92 0.64 -8.94
C LEU A 88 -12.67 -0.54 -9.57
N ASP A 89 -13.95 -0.69 -9.25
CA ASP A 89 -14.84 -1.64 -9.90
C ASP A 89 -15.64 -0.97 -11.01
N ASN A 90 -15.74 -1.64 -12.15
CA ASN A 90 -16.74 -1.28 -13.15
C ASN A 90 -18.09 -1.93 -12.78
N LYS A 91 -19.19 -1.45 -13.38
CA LYS A 91 -20.56 -1.94 -13.09
C LYS A 91 -20.79 -3.44 -13.42
N HIS A 92 -19.82 -4.16 -13.95
CA HIS A 92 -20.00 -5.47 -14.57
C HIS A 92 -18.95 -6.49 -14.13
N SER A 93 -18.67 -6.58 -12.83
CA SER A 93 -17.80 -7.59 -12.21
C SER A 93 -16.34 -7.54 -12.64
N TYR A 94 -15.49 -6.99 -11.78
CA TYR A 94 -14.09 -7.41 -11.72
C TYR A 94 -13.82 -7.97 -10.34
N HIS A 95 -13.72 -9.28 -10.27
CA HIS A 95 -12.87 -9.89 -9.28
C HIS A 95 -11.45 -9.45 -9.64
N PHE A 96 -10.74 -8.82 -8.71
CA PHE A 96 -9.30 -8.61 -8.85
C PHE A 96 -8.63 -9.96 -8.62
N GLU A 97 -8.79 -10.89 -9.56
CA GLU A 97 -8.27 -12.24 -9.43
C GLU A 97 -6.73 -12.22 -9.34
N GLN A 98 -6.16 -13.30 -8.83
CA GLN A 98 -4.71 -13.46 -8.77
C GLN A 98 -4.07 -13.24 -10.16
N SER A 99 -2.88 -12.63 -10.18
CA SER A 99 -2.13 -12.34 -11.40
C SER A 99 -2.82 -11.44 -12.44
N THR A 100 -3.98 -10.85 -12.16
CA THR A 100 -4.67 -9.96 -13.12
C THR A 100 -4.02 -8.59 -13.20
N TYR A 101 -4.14 -7.95 -14.37
CA TYR A 101 -3.81 -6.54 -14.59
C TYR A 101 -5.04 -5.82 -15.13
N VAL A 102 -5.59 -4.90 -14.34
CA VAL A 102 -6.86 -4.21 -14.63
C VAL A 102 -6.62 -2.72 -14.68
N CYS A 103 -7.19 -2.03 -15.69
CA CYS A 103 -7.09 -0.58 -15.85
C CYS A 103 -8.48 0.07 -15.90
N ILE A 104 -8.65 1.18 -15.19
CA ILE A 104 -9.86 2.01 -15.23
C ILE A 104 -9.50 3.44 -15.56
N ASN A 105 -10.31 4.05 -16.44
CA ASN A 105 -10.20 5.46 -16.77
C ASN A 105 -11.21 6.27 -15.95
N TYR A 106 -10.75 7.39 -15.41
CA TYR A 106 -11.52 8.38 -14.67
C TYR A 106 -11.36 9.76 -15.29
N TYR A 107 -12.32 10.62 -14.99
CA TYR A 107 -12.18 12.06 -15.14
C TYR A 107 -12.17 12.65 -13.73
N ILE A 108 -11.01 13.14 -13.28
CA ILE A 108 -10.84 13.68 -11.93
C ILE A 108 -10.48 15.16 -11.99
N PRO A 109 -10.78 15.97 -10.96
CA PRO A 109 -10.31 17.35 -10.93
C PRO A 109 -8.78 17.44 -11.03
N ALA A 110 -8.27 18.53 -11.57
CA ALA A 110 -6.83 18.75 -11.69
C ALA A 110 -6.10 18.73 -10.33
N ILE A 111 -5.51 17.58 -9.98
CA ILE A 111 -4.84 17.36 -8.69
C ILE A 111 -3.38 17.80 -8.65
N GLY A 112 -2.77 18.11 -9.81
CA GLY A 112 -1.32 18.32 -9.93
C GLY A 112 -0.55 17.00 -9.90
N THR A 113 0.70 17.00 -9.44
CA THR A 113 1.53 15.80 -9.37
C THR A 113 1.02 14.86 -8.26
N PRO A 114 0.74 13.57 -8.52
CA PRO A 114 0.41 12.59 -7.49
C PRO A 114 1.54 12.46 -6.45
N VAL A 115 1.18 12.59 -5.17
CA VAL A 115 2.13 12.51 -4.04
C VAL A 115 1.80 11.35 -3.11
N VAL A 116 0.50 11.09 -2.92
CA VAL A 116 0.00 10.06 -2.02
C VAL A 116 -1.09 9.28 -2.75
N PHE A 117 -1.01 7.95 -2.68
CA PHE A 117 -2.00 7.03 -3.19
C PHE A 117 -2.56 6.20 -2.05
N GLN A 118 -3.88 6.13 -1.96
CA GLN A 118 -4.54 5.36 -0.92
C GLN A 118 -5.51 4.38 -1.53
N VAL A 119 -5.62 3.23 -0.89
CA VAL A 119 -6.49 2.14 -1.30
C VAL A 119 -7.17 1.55 -0.07
N LYS A 120 -8.43 1.16 -0.23
CA LYS A 120 -9.16 0.35 0.74
C LYS A 120 -10.01 -0.66 0.00
N VAL A 121 -10.29 -1.78 0.65
CA VAL A 121 -11.27 -2.76 0.22
C VAL A 121 -12.51 -2.61 1.10
N ASP A 122 -13.70 -2.94 0.57
CA ASP A 122 -14.94 -2.95 1.32
C ASP A 122 -14.80 -3.86 2.57
N PRO A 123 -15.22 -3.41 3.76
CA PRO A 123 -14.94 -4.12 4.99
C PRO A 123 -15.47 -5.56 5.13
N ASN A 124 -16.41 -5.98 4.30
CA ASN A 124 -17.28 -7.13 4.62
C ASN A 124 -16.99 -8.43 3.85
N THR A 125 -15.96 -8.46 3.00
CA THR A 125 -15.83 -9.55 2.01
C THR A 125 -14.53 -10.34 2.15
N ASP A 126 -13.38 -9.79 1.77
CA ASP A 126 -12.11 -10.53 1.78
C ASP A 126 -10.87 -9.59 1.84
N HIS A 127 -9.69 -10.19 1.98
CA HIS A 127 -8.41 -9.48 1.93
C HIS A 127 -7.86 -9.50 0.51
N TRP A 128 -6.98 -8.55 0.21
CA TRP A 128 -6.40 -8.44 -1.13
C TRP A 128 -4.90 -8.19 -1.11
N TYR A 129 -4.16 -8.77 -2.04
CA TYR A 129 -2.71 -8.55 -2.18
C TYR A 129 -2.37 -7.95 -3.56
N PRO A 130 -2.48 -6.63 -3.73
CA PRO A 130 -1.97 -5.98 -4.93
C PRO A 130 -0.44 -5.94 -4.92
N LYS A 131 0.15 -6.16 -6.09
CA LYS A 131 1.58 -5.97 -6.34
C LYS A 131 1.89 -4.48 -6.44
N TYR A 132 1.28 -3.80 -7.41
CA TYR A 132 1.44 -2.36 -7.61
C TYR A 132 0.22 -1.73 -8.28
N PHE A 133 0.10 -0.41 -8.13
CA PHE A 133 -0.79 0.44 -8.91
C PHE A 133 0.02 1.34 -9.82
N THR A 134 -0.49 1.62 -11.01
CA THR A 134 0.00 2.69 -11.87
C THR A 134 -1.06 3.77 -11.99
N VAL A 135 -0.65 5.02 -11.90
CA VAL A 135 -1.48 6.18 -12.19
C VAL A 135 -0.87 6.86 -13.41
N GLN A 136 -1.63 6.97 -14.49
CA GLN A 136 -1.24 7.69 -15.69
C GLN A 136 -2.04 8.97 -15.79
N PHE A 137 -1.33 10.10 -15.90
CA PHE A 137 -1.88 11.45 -16.00
C PHE A 137 -0.96 12.32 -16.85
N ASN A 138 -1.50 13.07 -17.81
CA ASN A 138 -0.74 13.98 -18.70
C ASN A 138 0.57 13.39 -19.24
N GLN A 139 0.50 12.18 -19.82
CA GLN A 139 1.64 11.40 -20.37
C GLN A 139 2.66 10.89 -19.35
N HIS A 140 2.54 11.24 -18.08
CA HIS A 140 3.38 10.74 -17.00
C HIS A 140 2.77 9.51 -16.33
N CYS A 141 3.62 8.65 -15.80
CA CYS A 141 3.25 7.46 -15.03
C CYS A 141 3.83 7.54 -13.62
N TRP A 142 3.06 7.11 -12.64
CA TRP A 142 3.51 6.92 -11.26
C TRP A 142 3.16 5.50 -10.82
N THR A 143 4.15 4.76 -10.32
CA THR A 143 3.96 3.40 -9.81
C THR A 143 4.03 3.38 -8.28
N PHE A 144 3.01 2.83 -7.66
CA PHE A 144 2.89 2.65 -6.21
C PHE A 144 2.95 1.16 -5.90
N TYR A 145 4.11 0.68 -5.42
CA TYR A 145 4.30 -0.72 -5.02
C TYR A 145 3.70 -0.95 -3.64
N PHE A 146 2.74 -1.86 -3.53
CA PHE A 146 2.13 -2.23 -2.25
C PHE A 146 2.80 -3.47 -1.68
N ASP A 147 2.84 -4.54 -2.48
CA ASP A 147 3.41 -5.84 -2.14
C ASP A 147 3.06 -6.28 -0.70
N ARG A 148 1.79 -6.14 -0.32
CA ARG A 148 1.27 -6.48 1.01
C ARG A 148 -0.25 -6.65 1.00
N TRP A 149 -0.75 -7.37 2.00
CA TRP A 149 -2.18 -7.51 2.26
C TRP A 149 -2.84 -6.17 2.63
N ILE A 150 -3.97 -5.89 1.98
CA ILE A 150 -4.92 -4.84 2.32
C ILE A 150 -6.10 -5.51 3.02
N TYR A 151 -6.35 -5.06 4.25
CA TYR A 151 -7.42 -5.54 5.10
C TYR A 151 -8.57 -4.52 5.11
N SER A 152 -9.78 -5.03 5.33
CA SER A 152 -11.09 -4.39 5.26
C SER A 152 -11.27 -3.07 6.01
N SER A 153 -10.52 -2.83 7.09
CA SER A 153 -10.89 -1.81 8.07
C SER A 153 -10.21 -0.45 7.89
N LEU A 154 -9.06 -0.37 7.21
CA LEU A 154 -8.27 0.87 7.17
C LEU A 154 -7.62 1.11 5.80
N PRO A 155 -7.71 2.33 5.25
CA PRO A 155 -6.96 2.72 4.07
C PRO A 155 -5.47 2.44 4.21
N ARG A 156 -4.92 1.72 3.24
CA ARG A 156 -3.47 1.63 3.06
C ARG A 156 -3.00 2.81 2.22
N THR A 157 -1.90 3.41 2.63
CA THR A 157 -1.37 4.64 2.07
C THR A 157 0.05 4.38 1.58
N MET A 158 0.31 4.75 0.34
CA MET A 158 1.64 4.75 -0.26
C MET A 158 1.99 6.18 -0.66
N THR A 159 3.16 6.64 -0.22
CA THR A 159 3.75 7.87 -0.73
C THR A 159 4.51 7.55 -2.01
N ASN A 160 4.44 8.43 -2.99
CA ASN A 160 5.26 8.29 -4.19
C ASN A 160 6.74 8.27 -3.76
N PRO A 161 7.51 7.19 -4.01
CA PRO A 161 8.94 7.24 -3.78
C PRO A 161 9.47 8.37 -4.66
N ARG A 162 10.32 9.26 -4.10
CA ARG A 162 10.89 10.42 -4.83
C ARG A 162 11.66 10.06 -6.12
N HIS A 163 11.75 8.77 -6.44
CA HIS A 163 12.42 8.16 -7.58
C HIS A 163 11.49 7.40 -8.53
N SER A 164 10.17 7.64 -8.54
CA SER A 164 9.32 7.07 -9.60
C SER A 164 9.79 7.61 -10.95
N MET A 165 10.45 6.75 -11.73
CA MET A 165 10.94 7.08 -13.07
C MET A 165 9.80 7.71 -13.86
N THR A 166 9.97 8.95 -14.30
CA THR A 166 9.17 9.57 -15.35
C THR A 166 9.51 8.92 -16.69
N GLY A 167 9.29 7.61 -16.79
CA GLY A 167 9.32 6.88 -18.05
C GLY A 167 7.99 7.05 -18.76
N LYS A 168 7.98 7.03 -20.10
CA LYS A 168 6.74 6.86 -20.87
C LYS A 168 6.03 5.61 -20.34
N CYS A 169 4.72 5.69 -20.16
CA CYS A 169 3.91 4.55 -19.72
C CYS A 169 4.18 3.36 -20.65
N SER A 170 4.77 2.27 -20.16
CA SER A 170 4.80 1.01 -20.92
C SER A 170 3.37 0.51 -21.03
N THR A 171 2.90 0.27 -22.25
CA THR A 171 1.53 -0.18 -22.56
C THR A 171 1.33 -1.70 -22.41
N THR A 172 2.27 -2.38 -21.75
CA THR A 172 2.27 -3.84 -21.54
C THR A 172 1.29 -4.27 -20.46
#